data_AF-A0A3R7VU30-F1
#
_entry.id   AF-A0A3R7VU30-F1
#
_cell.length_a   1.000
_cell.length_b   1.000
_cell.length_c   1.000
_cell.angle_alpha   90.00
_cell.angle_beta   90.00
_cell.angle_gamma   90.00
#
_symmetry.space_group_name_H-M   'P 1'
#
loop_
_entity.id
_entity.type
_entity.pdbx_description
1 polymer ?
#
loop_
_entity_poly.entity_id
_entity_poly.type
_entity_poly.pdbx_seq_one_letter_code
_entity_poly.pdbx_strand_id
1 'polypeptide(L)' 'MRDAGVIGCGVMGKNHVRVYSELKEVGTTYVFDLDTKSAEEVAAYTGAEVCSSI' A
#
# COMPACT_ATOMS: atom_id res chain seq x y z
N MET A 1 -3.45 13.89 10.22
CA MET A 1 -3.12 12.53 9.76
C MET A 1 -4.23 12.10 8.82
N ARG A 2 -3.89 11.68 7.60
CA ARG A 2 -4.86 11.18 6.61
C ARG A 2 -4.41 9.81 6.15
N ASP A 3 -5.35 8.91 5.95
CA ASP A 3 -5.05 7.61 5.39
C ASP A 3 -4.87 7.73 3.87
N ALA A 4 -4.09 6.81 3.30
CA ALA A 4 -3.79 6.78 1.87
C ALA A 4 -3.99 5.37 1.33
N GLY A 5 -4.54 5.24 0.13
CA GLY A 5 -4.72 3.97 -0.57
C GLY A 5 -3.95 3.93 -1.88
N VAL A 6 -3.33 2.79 -2.19
CA VAL A 6 -2.68 2.52 -3.47
C VAL A 6 -3.38 1.34 -4.15
N ILE A 7 -3.94 1.59 -5.32
CA ILE A 7 -4.58 0.58 -6.18
C ILE A 7 -3.58 0.22 -7.29
N GLY A 8 -3.07 -1.01 -7.23
CA GLY A 8 -2.04 -1.56 -8.10
C GLY A 8 -0.64 -1.55 -7.46
N CYS A 9 -0.01 -2.72 -7.43
CA CYS A 9 1.31 -3.04 -6.87
C CYS A 9 2.39 -3.24 -7.95
N GLY A 10 2.26 -2.57 -9.09
CA GLY A 10 3.33 -2.48 -10.10
C GLY A 10 4.55 -1.69 -9.60
N VAL A 11 5.55 -1.47 -10.46
CA VAL A 11 6.80 -0.75 -10.09
C VAL A 11 6.54 0.59 -9.40
N MET A 12 5.59 1.38 -9.92
CA MET A 12 5.22 2.66 -9.31
C MET A 12 4.43 2.46 -8.01
N GLY A 13 3.44 1.56 -8.00
CA GLY A 13 2.64 1.27 -6.83
C GLY A 13 3.48 0.92 -5.60
N LYS A 14 4.45 0.02 -5.76
CA LYS A 14 5.42 -0.35 -4.71
C LYS A 14 6.17 0.87 -4.15
N ASN A 15 6.57 1.79 -5.02
CA ASN A 15 7.26 3.01 -4.60
C ASN A 15 6.32 3.97 -3.84
N HIS A 16 5.07 4.14 -4.29
CA HIS A 16 4.09 4.98 -3.63
C HIS A 16 3.75 4.46 -2.22
N VAL A 17 3.52 3.15 -2.07
CA VAL A 17 3.23 2.56 -0.74
C VAL A 17 4.39 2.81 0.22
N ARG A 18 5.63 2.57 -0.21
CA ARG A 18 6.82 2.81 0.62
C ARG A 18 6.95 4.26 1.06
N VAL A 19 6.79 5.21 0.13
CA VAL A 19 6.88 6.64 0.47
C VAL A 19 5.74 7.03 1.43
N TYR A 20 4.51 6.60 1.16
CA TYR A 20 3.36 6.93 2.00
C TYR A 20 3.47 6.32 3.40
N SER A 21 3.99 5.09 3.55
CA SER A 21 4.22 4.48 4.86
C SER A 21 5.27 5.19 5.72
N GLU A 22 6.16 5.97 5.13
CA GLU A 22 7.22 6.70 5.83
C GLU A 22 6.85 8.16 6.16
N LEU A 23 5.79 8.70 5.55
CA LEU A 23 5.38 10.10 5.74
C LEU A 23 4.59 10.27 7.04
N LYS A 24 5.10 11.11 7.95
CA LYS A 24 4.45 11.42 9.25
C LYS A 24 3.02 11.97 9.16
N GLU A 25 2.67 12.55 8.01
CA GLU A 25 1.34 13.13 7.77
C GLU A 25 0.31 12.07 7.33
N VAL A 26 0.80 10.91 6.87
CA VAL A 26 0.00 9.75 6.49
C VAL A 26 -0.19 8.86 7.72
N GLY A 27 -1.43 8.42 7.91
CA GLY A 27 -1.79 7.43 8.92
C GLY A 27 -1.56 6.03 8.41
N THR A 28 -2.65 5.28 8.25
CA THR A 28 -2.59 3.94 7.67
C THR A 28 -2.47 4.03 6.16
N THR A 29 -1.55 3.23 5.60
CA THR A 29 -1.46 3.04 4.15
C THR A 29 -2.16 1.73 3.80
N TYR A 30 -3.11 1.80 2.87
CA TYR A 30 -3.85 0.67 2.34
C TYR A 30 -3.36 0.31 0.94
N VAL A 31 -3.37 -0.98 0.63
CA VAL A 31 -2.90 -1.51 -0.65
C VAL A 31 -3.89 -2.53 -1.20
N PHE A 32 -4.22 -2.40 -2.48
CA PHE A 32 -5.04 -3.34 -3.24
C PHE A 32 -4.37 -3.67 -4.56
N ASP A 33 -4.41 -4.94 -4.97
CA ASP A 33 -4.08 -5.39 -6.32
C ASP A 33 -4.98 -6.59 -6.67
N LEU A 34 -5.29 -6.78 -7.95
CA LEU A 34 -5.97 -7.98 -8.44
C LEU A 34 -5.13 -9.23 -8.23
N ASP A 35 -3.80 -9.10 -8.31
CA ASP A 35 -2.85 -10.10 -7.84
C ASP A 35 -2.65 -9.92 -6.33
N THR A 36 -3.46 -10.64 -5.53
CA THR A 36 -3.43 -10.55 -4.07
C THR A 36 -2.06 -10.86 -3.49
N LYS A 37 -1.27 -11.72 -4.13
CA LYS A 37 0.10 -12.02 -3.69
C LYS A 37 0.99 -10.79 -3.80
N SER A 38 0.84 -10.01 -4.85
CA SER A 38 1.56 -8.75 -5.02
C SER A 38 1.23 -7.74 -3.92
N ALA A 39 -0.06 -7.64 -3.55
CA ALA A 39 -0.51 -6.78 -2.45
C ALA A 39 0.05 -7.25 -1.09
N GLU A 40 0.00 -8.55 -0.81
CA GLU A 40 0.54 -9.16 0.41
C GLU A 40 2.06 -8.95 0.54
N GLU A 41 2.83 -9.14 -0.53
CA GLU A 41 4.27 -8.90 -0.54
C GLU A 41 4.61 -7.43 -0.23
N VAL A 42 3.84 -6.49 -0.79
CA VAL A 42 4.02 -5.05 -0.54
C VAL A 42 3.65 -4.68 0.89
N ALA A 43 2.53 -5.19 1.40
CA ALA A 43 2.12 -5.01 2.79
C ALA A 43 3.17 -5.53 3.77
N ALA A 44 3.70 -6.75 3.54
CA ALA A 44 4.74 -7.33 4.38
C ALA A 44 6.04 -6.49 4.40
N TYR A 45 6.38 -5.84 3.29
CA TYR A 45 7.58 -5.00 3.19
C TYR A 45 7.40 -3.60 3.80
N THR A 46 6.19 -3.03 3.74
CA THR A 46 5.94 -1.61 4.07
C THR A 46 5.17 -1.39 5.37
N GLY A 47 4.52 -2.43 5.91
CA GLY A 47 3.58 -2.31 7.02
C GLY A 47 2.20 -1.78 6.60
N ALA A 48 1.91 -1.70 5.30
CA ALA A 48 0.59 -1.35 4.78
C ALA A 48 -0.45 -2.46 5.02
N GLU A 49 -1.74 -2.09 4.99
CA GLU A 49 -2.86 -3.02 5.15
C GLU A 49 -3.43 -3.46 3.80
N VAL A 50 -3.60 -4.77 3.60
CA VAL A 50 -4.18 -5.32 2.36
C VAL A 50 -5.69 -5.17 2.37
N CYS A 51 -6.25 -4.60 1.31
CA CYS A 51 -7.69 -4.58 1.05
C CYS A 51 -8.09 -5.71 0.10
N SER A 52 -9.27 -6.30 0.30
CA SER A 52 -9.82 -7.36 -0.56
C SER A 52 -10.77 -6.83 -1.65
N SER A 53 -11.14 -5.54 -1.59
CA SER A 53 -12.00 -4.86 -2.57
C SER A 53 -11.68 -3.36 -2.63
N ILE A 54 -12.14 -2.69 -3.69
CA ILE A 54 -12.13 -1.22 -3.86
C ILE A 54 -13.34 -0.60 -3.17
#